data_AF-E2C9X2-F1
#
_entry.id   AF-E2C9X2-F1
#
_cell.length_a   1.000
_cell.length_b   1.000
_cell.length_c   1.000
_cell.angle_alpha   90.00
_cell.angle_beta   90.00
_cell.angle_gamma   90.00
#
_symmetry.space_group_name_H-M   'P 1'
#
loop_
_entity.id
_entity.type
_entity.pdbx_description
1 polymer ?
#
loop_
_entity_poly.entity_id
_entity_poly.type
_entity_poly.pdbx_seq_one_letter_code
_entity_poly.pdbx_strand_id
1 'polypeptide(L)'
;MRKAINERKFKPAEPEDLFKAFQLLDPENRGYIMKDDLQKAIMEIGEPFTKEEVADMMAVACDAETGKINYEHYINLLIAKIPEDLNVYSIVDKIDAARLAAPKKRRLKSIFYKD
;
A
#
# COMPACT_ATOMS: atom_id res chain seq x y z
N MET A 1 7.67 -4.40 13.58
CA MET A 1 7.87 -3.59 12.36
C MET A 1 8.67 -4.31 11.27
N ARG A 2 9.89 -4.79 11.52
CA ARG A 2 10.73 -5.52 10.52
C ARG A 2 10.00 -6.64 9.75
N LYS A 3 9.25 -7.50 10.45
CA LYS A 3 8.48 -8.60 9.83
C LYS A 3 7.44 -8.07 8.82
N ALA A 4 6.63 -7.08 9.22
CA ALA A 4 5.61 -6.48 8.37
C ALA A 4 6.18 -5.75 7.14
N ILE A 5 7.38 -5.16 7.26
CA ILE A 5 8.08 -4.55 6.12
C ILE A 5 8.46 -5.64 5.11
N ASN A 6 9.06 -6.75 5.57
CA ASN A 6 9.45 -7.86 4.70
C ASN A 6 8.24 -8.55 4.04
N GLU A 7 7.14 -8.68 4.78
CA GLU A 7 5.88 -9.24 4.27
C GLU A 7 5.07 -8.25 3.42
N ARG A 8 5.58 -7.03 3.23
CA ARG A 8 4.90 -5.94 2.49
C ARG A 8 3.49 -5.62 3.00
N LYS A 9 3.21 -5.89 4.28
CA LYS A 9 1.86 -5.82 4.88
C LYS A 9 1.20 -4.43 4.77
N PHE A 10 2.00 -3.36 4.75
CA PHE A 10 1.53 -1.97 4.69
C PHE A 10 2.05 -1.24 3.45
N LYS A 11 2.47 -1.98 2.40
CA LYS A 11 2.81 -1.35 1.13
C LYS A 11 1.53 -0.73 0.57
N PRO A 12 1.51 0.57 0.24
CA PRO A 12 0.37 1.16 -0.44
C PRO A 12 0.04 0.38 -1.72
N ALA A 13 -1.25 0.23 -2.01
CA ALA A 13 -1.70 -0.31 -3.28
C ALA A 13 -1.33 0.64 -4.43
N GLU A 14 -1.09 0.10 -5.62
CA GLU A 14 -0.84 0.92 -6.79
C GLU A 14 -2.14 1.64 -7.21
N PRO A 15 -2.04 2.84 -7.82
CA PRO A 15 -3.21 3.62 -8.25
C PRO A 15 -4.20 2.83 -9.10
N GLU A 16 -3.69 2.01 -10.01
CA GLU A 16 -4.48 1.19 -10.93
C GLU A 16 -5.27 0.09 -10.21
N ASP A 17 -4.71 -0.46 -9.13
CA ASP A 17 -5.36 -1.49 -8.33
C ASP A 17 -6.46 -0.89 -7.46
N LEU A 18 -6.22 0.29 -6.88
CA LEU A 18 -7.25 1.06 -6.19
C LEU A 18 -8.41 1.41 -7.14
N PHE A 19 -8.09 1.91 -8.33
CA PHE A 19 -9.09 2.27 -9.33
C PHE A 19 -9.99 1.07 -9.68
N LYS A 20 -9.41 -0.08 -9.97
CA LYS A 20 -10.18 -1.32 -10.23
C LYS A 20 -11.04 -1.73 -9.04
N ALA A 21 -10.55 -1.61 -7.82
CA ALA A 21 -11.31 -1.94 -6.62
C ALA A 21 -12.56 -1.06 -6.48
N PHE A 22 -12.45 0.25 -6.75
CA PHE A 22 -13.61 1.15 -6.76
C PHE A 22 -14.57 0.85 -7.91
N GLN A 23 -14.09 0.47 -9.10
CA GLN A 23 -14.96 0.06 -10.20
C GLN A 23 -15.81 -1.18 -9.87
N LEU A 24 -15.32 -2.10 -9.03
CA LEU A 24 -16.14 -3.23 -8.56
C LEU A 24 -17.33 -2.78 -7.70
N LEU A 25 -17.23 -1.62 -7.05
CA LEU A 25 -18.31 -1.01 -6.26
C LEU A 25 -19.22 -0.10 -7.11
N ASP A 26 -18.83 0.21 -8.35
CA ASP A 26 -19.56 1.05 -9.31
C ASP A 26 -19.86 0.29 -10.61
N PRO A 27 -20.74 -0.72 -10.58
CA PRO A 27 -21.00 -1.58 -11.75
C PRO A 27 -21.63 -0.83 -12.93
N GLU A 28 -22.22 0.34 -12.66
CA GLU A 28 -22.81 1.23 -13.67
C GLU A 28 -21.80 2.22 -14.26
N ASN A 29 -20.55 2.22 -13.77
CA ASN A 29 -19.47 3.10 -14.20
C ASN A 29 -19.86 4.59 -14.18
N ARG A 30 -20.49 5.03 -13.08
CA ARG A 30 -20.90 6.42 -12.86
C ARG A 30 -19.73 7.35 -12.55
N GLY A 31 -18.57 6.81 -12.19
CA GLY A 31 -17.42 7.59 -11.72
C GLY A 31 -17.50 7.98 -10.24
N TYR A 32 -18.48 7.44 -9.51
CA TYR A 32 -18.64 7.64 -8.07
C TYR A 32 -19.39 6.48 -7.41
N ILE A 33 -19.15 6.32 -6.11
CA ILE A 33 -19.93 5.44 -5.23
C ILE A 33 -20.58 6.23 -4.11
N MET A 34 -21.57 5.64 -3.45
CA MET A 34 -22.17 6.26 -2.27
C MET A 34 -21.35 5.95 -1.03
N LYS A 35 -21.35 6.88 -0.07
CA LYS A 35 -20.72 6.71 1.25
C LYS A 35 -21.05 5.35 1.89
N ASP A 36 -22.32 4.96 1.85
CA ASP A 36 -22.80 3.73 2.48
C ASP A 36 -22.23 2.47 1.81
N ASP A 37 -21.98 2.51 0.49
CA ASP A 37 -21.40 1.39 -0.26
C ASP A 37 -19.96 1.15 0.19
N LEU A 38 -19.17 2.23 0.25
CA LEU A 38 -17.79 2.14 0.72
C LEU A 38 -17.74 1.71 2.19
N GLN A 39 -18.58 2.31 3.05
CA GLN A 39 -18.64 1.97 4.47
C GLN A 39 -18.91 0.49 4.69
N LYS A 40 -19.90 -0.09 4.00
CA LYS A 40 -20.17 -1.54 4.09
C LYS A 40 -18.97 -2.35 3.64
N ALA A 41 -18.39 -2.04 2.49
CA ALA A 41 -17.26 -2.77 1.94
C ALA A 41 -16.06 -2.81 2.90
N ILE A 42 -15.68 -1.68 3.51
CA ILE A 42 -14.51 -1.61 4.41
C ILE A 42 -14.77 -2.17 5.82
N MET A 43 -16.04 -2.30 6.23
CA MET A 43 -16.41 -2.89 7.50
C MET A 43 -16.65 -4.40 7.41
N GLU A 44 -16.85 -4.95 6.22
CA GLU A 44 -17.16 -6.37 6.00
C GLU A 44 -16.00 -7.17 5.38
N ILE A 45 -15.10 -6.52 4.64
CA ILE A 45 -14.02 -7.18 3.89
C ILE A 45 -12.67 -7.01 4.61
N GLY A 46 -11.99 -8.13 4.87
CA GLY A 46 -10.63 -8.13 5.37
C GLY A 46 -10.50 -7.83 6.86
N GLU A 47 -9.64 -6.87 7.21
CA GLU A 47 -9.49 -6.36 8.58
C GLU A 47 -10.39 -5.12 8.73
N PRO A 48 -11.54 -5.23 9.41
CA PRO A 48 -12.57 -4.20 9.39
C PRO A 48 -12.14 -2.96 10.14
N PHE A 49 -12.50 -1.80 9.59
CA PHE A 49 -12.23 -0.51 10.19
C PHE A 49 -13.17 -0.24 11.37
N THR A 50 -12.66 0.46 12.38
CA THR A 50 -13.48 1.01 13.46
C THR A 50 -14.39 2.13 12.94
N LYS A 51 -15.44 2.46 13.68
CA LYS A 51 -16.39 3.52 13.28
C LYS A 51 -15.70 4.87 13.20
N GLU A 52 -14.76 5.12 14.10
CA GLU A 52 -13.94 6.32 14.15
C GLU A 52 -13.06 6.43 12.89
N GLU A 53 -12.35 5.36 12.53
CA GLU A 53 -11.52 5.35 11.31
C GLU A 53 -12.36 5.53 10.04
N VAL A 54 -13.55 4.92 9.98
CA VAL A 54 -14.50 5.16 8.88
C VAL A 54 -14.92 6.64 8.83
N ALA A 55 -15.26 7.24 9.97
CA ALA A 55 -15.68 8.63 10.03
C ALA A 55 -14.59 9.58 9.53
N ASP A 56 -13.35 9.38 9.97
CA ASP A 56 -12.19 10.16 9.54
C ASP A 56 -11.94 10.00 8.03
N MET A 57 -12.05 8.76 7.52
CA MET A 57 -11.91 8.50 6.08
C MET A 57 -13.00 9.22 5.27
N MET A 58 -14.26 9.17 5.71
CA MET A 58 -15.39 9.80 5.01
C MET A 58 -15.32 11.32 5.03
N ALA A 59 -14.72 11.92 6.07
CA ALA A 59 -14.52 13.37 6.13
C ALA A 59 -13.60 13.89 5.01
N VAL A 60 -12.72 13.05 4.49
CA VAL A 60 -11.82 13.37 3.37
C VAL A 60 -12.40 12.91 2.02
N ALA A 61 -13.01 11.73 1.98
CA ALA A 61 -13.41 11.09 0.73
C ALA A 61 -14.76 11.56 0.18
N CYS A 62 -15.68 11.98 1.05
CA CYS A 62 -17.09 12.16 0.73
C CYS A 62 -17.46 13.64 0.57
N ASP A 63 -18.20 13.94 -0.50
CA ASP A 63 -18.91 15.20 -0.61
C ASP A 63 -20.06 15.26 0.41
N ALA A 64 -20.10 16.33 1.22
CA ALA A 64 -21.00 16.43 2.36
C ALA A 64 -22.48 16.64 1.98
N GLU A 65 -22.75 17.23 0.81
CA GLU A 65 -24.12 17.53 0.37
C GLU A 65 -24.74 16.35 -0.37
N THR A 66 -23.94 15.66 -1.18
CA THR A 66 -24.41 14.59 -2.06
C THR A 66 -24.18 13.19 -1.51
N GLY A 67 -23.30 13.03 -0.53
CA GLY A 67 -22.90 11.71 -0.01
C GLY A 67 -22.10 10.87 -1.01
N LYS A 68 -21.60 11.49 -2.08
CA LYS A 68 -20.86 10.81 -3.15
C LYS A 68 -19.36 10.82 -2.87
N ILE A 69 -18.71 9.76 -3.31
CA ILE A 69 -17.25 9.62 -3.32
C ILE A 69 -16.82 9.52 -4.78
N ASN A 70 -16.25 10.59 -5.33
CA ASN A 70 -15.58 10.55 -6.62
C ASN A 70 -14.22 9.87 -6.44
N TYR A 71 -14.13 8.59 -6.82
CA TYR A 71 -12.99 7.76 -6.43
C TYR A 71 -11.70 8.13 -7.16
N GLU A 72 -11.74 8.67 -8.38
CA GLU A 72 -10.52 9.18 -9.04
C GLU A 72 -9.90 10.34 -8.26
N HIS A 73 -10.74 11.29 -7.84
CA HIS A 73 -10.29 12.39 -6.99
C HIS A 73 -9.74 11.86 -5.66
N TYR A 74 -10.46 10.95 -5.01
CA TYR A 74 -10.03 10.40 -3.73
C TYR A 74 -8.73 9.59 -3.83
N ILE A 75 -8.54 8.77 -4.86
CA ILE A 75 -7.29 8.04 -5.12
C ILE A 75 -6.12 9.03 -5.28
N ASN A 76 -6.31 10.14 -5.98
CA ASN A 76 -5.28 11.17 -6.11
C ASN A 76 -4.89 11.80 -4.76
N LEU A 77 -5.81 11.85 -3.79
CA LEU A 77 -5.49 12.28 -2.42
C LEU A 77 -4.71 11.21 -1.65
N LEU A 78 -4.97 9.92 -1.91
CA LEU A 78 -4.29 8.80 -1.25
C LEU A 78 -2.85 8.60 -1.75
N ILE A 79 -2.56 8.95 -3.01
CA ILE A 79 -1.23 8.83 -3.60
C ILE A 79 -0.37 10.00 -3.10
N ALA A 80 0.08 9.91 -1.86
CA ALA A 80 1.16 10.77 -1.39
C ALA A 80 2.41 10.48 -2.23
N LYS A 81 2.92 11.50 -2.94
CA LYS A 81 4.21 11.41 -3.64
C LYS A 81 5.35 11.37 -2.62
N ILE A 82 5.54 10.21 -2.01
CA ILE A 82 6.73 9.92 -1.19
C ILE A 82 7.86 9.66 -2.18
N PRO A 83 8.99 10.39 -2.10
CA PRO A 83 10.15 10.11 -2.93
C PRO A 83 10.53 8.63 -2.83
N GLU A 84 10.82 7.99 -3.97
CA GLU A 84 11.06 6.54 -4.02
C GLU A 84 12.22 6.11 -3.11
N ASP A 85 13.19 6.98 -2.87
CA ASP A 85 14.33 6.75 -2.00
C ASP A 85 14.02 6.91 -0.50
N LEU A 86 12.91 7.55 -0.13
CA LEU A 86 12.39 7.60 1.25
C LEU A 86 11.38 6.49 1.57
N ASN A 87 10.89 5.77 0.56
CA ASN A 87 10.02 4.63 0.76
C ASN A 87 10.80 3.45 1.38
N VAL A 88 10.38 3.02 2.58
CA VAL A 88 11.00 1.90 3.31
C VAL A 88 11.03 0.60 2.51
N TYR A 89 10.03 0.36 1.64
CA TYR A 89 9.98 -0.83 0.79
C TYR A 89 11.06 -0.77 -0.31
N SER A 90 11.25 0.39 -0.94
CA SER A 90 12.30 0.60 -1.94
C SER A 90 13.71 0.48 -1.36
N ILE A 91 13.92 0.93 -0.12
CA ILE A 91 15.20 0.78 0.59
C ILE A 91 15.50 -0.70 0.83
N VAL A 92 14.52 -1.48 1.27
CA VAL A 92 14.68 -2.93 1.48
C VAL A 92 15.05 -3.63 0.18
N ASP A 93 14.37 -3.31 -0.92
CA ASP A 93 14.68 -3.88 -2.24
C ASP A 93 16.13 -3.58 -2.67
N LYS A 94 16.62 -2.35 -2.43
CA LYS A 94 18.02 -1.97 -2.69
C LYS A 94 19.02 -2.72 -1.80
N ILE A 95 18.72 -2.89 -0.51
CA ILE A 95 19.58 -3.64 0.43
C ILE A 95 19.65 -5.12 0.03
N ASP A 96 18.52 -5.73 -0.31
CA ASP A 96 18.46 -7.13 -0.70
C ASP A 96 19.18 -7.35 -2.04
N ALA A 97 19.01 -6.44 -3.01
CA ALA A 97 19.77 -6.48 -4.26
C ALA A 97 21.29 -6.37 -4.02
N ALA A 98 21.73 -5.44 -3.17
CA ALA A 98 23.15 -5.28 -2.83
C ALA A 98 23.72 -6.51 -2.11
N ARG A 99 22.95 -7.14 -1.22
CA ARG A 99 23.33 -8.36 -0.52
C ARG A 99 23.47 -9.56 -1.46
N LEU A 100 22.58 -9.68 -2.44
CA LEU A 100 22.64 -10.73 -3.47
C LEU A 100 23.82 -10.52 -4.43
N ALA A 101 24.14 -9.27 -4.75
CA ALA A 101 25.27 -8.91 -5.61
C ALA A 101 26.64 -9.03 -4.90
N ALA A 102 26.68 -9.05 -3.56
CA ALA A 102 27.92 -9.12 -2.81
C ALA A 102 28.64 -10.47 -3.04
N PRO A 103 29.95 -10.47 -3.35
CA PRO A 103 30.69 -11.70 -3.54
C PRO A 103 30.70 -12.52 -2.25
N LYS A 104 30.33 -13.80 -2.34
CA LYS A 104 30.45 -14.74 -1.22
C LYS A 104 31.91 -14.72 -0.76
N LYS A 105 32.17 -14.24 0.46
CA LYS A 105 33.51 -14.26 1.07
C LYS A 105 34.05 -15.68 0.94
N ARG A 106 35.04 -15.88 0.07
CA ARG A 106 35.73 -17.17 -0.05
C ARG A 106 36.33 -17.44 1.33
N ARG A 107 35.87 -18.50 2.00
CA ARG A 107 36.53 -18.98 3.23
C ARG A 107 37.98 -19.27 2.84
N LEU A 108 38.92 -18.46 3.32
CA LEU A 108 40.35 -18.71 3.21
C LEU A 108 40.70 -19.91 4.09
N LYS A 109 40.33 -21.11 3.64
CA LYS A 109 40.90 -22.37 4.14
C LYS A 109 42.14 -22.67 3.28
N SER A 110 43.27 -22.00 3.56
CA SER A 110 44.63 -22.49 3.19
C SER A 110 45.79 -21.48 3.31
N ILE A 111 45.67 -20.33 4.00
CA ILE A 111 46.83 -19.41 4.14
C ILE A 111 47.76 -19.74 5.31
N PHE A 112 47.31 -20.54 6.28
CA PHE A 112 48.17 -20.94 7.40
C PHE A 112 48.23 -22.47 7.49
N TYR A 113 49.46 -22.98 7.50
CA TYR A 113 49.91 -24.38 7.47
C TYR A 113 50.19 -24.98 6.09
N LYS A 114 51.31 -24.53 5.50
CA LYS A 114 52.26 -25.43 4.86
C LYS A 114 53.38 -25.69 5.87
N ASP A 115 53.76 -26.97 5.91
CA ASP A 115 54.84 -27.63 6.65
C ASP A 115 54.59 -27.90 8.15
#